data_AF-A0A3D8PKI8-F1
#
_entry.id   AF-A0A3D8PKI8-F1
#
_cell.length_a   1.000
_cell.length_b   1.000
_cell.length_c   1.000
_cell.angle_alpha   90.00
_cell.angle_beta   90.00
_cell.angle_gamma   90.00
#
_symmetry.space_group_name_H-M   'P 1'
#
loop_
_entity.id
_entity.type
_entity.pdbx_description
1 polymer ?
#
loop_
_entity_poly.entity_id
_entity_poly.type
_entity_poly.pdbx_seq_one_letter_code
_entity_poly.pdbx_strand_id
1 'polypeptide(L)'
;MNFERLDKVDRILLSAEDSKHLDDWWLNIHEGAFNDFRPVLEEGVILQELDPNMKYDQAFVKAQGLTPQLHLLYFKQLDDVRVYYEIYRSIGENQVEHILEGIKNYAELKSNLTINTNNRIDLKKEHAVHYLDAITSSHIALMNYMELYRDVKERVSFETVRKKVTKKTKNGKKRNTRPIKMVVYNVKIPLTPVTDEERRAYQRMKEAWTVRGHWRTLPSGKKTWVKAHVKGNKEKIEPNTYHF
;
A
#
# COMPACT_ATOMS: atom_id res chain seq x y z
N MET A 1 23.89 -2.33 -3.92
CA MET A 1 24.00 -1.47 -2.72
C MET A 1 23.73 -2.35 -1.50
N ASN A 2 24.55 -2.30 -0.44
CA ASN A 2 24.40 -3.21 0.71
C ASN A 2 23.46 -2.55 1.75
N PHE A 3 22.21 -3.03 1.85
CA PHE A 3 21.16 -2.36 2.62
C PHE A 3 21.19 -2.71 4.12
N GLU A 4 22.27 -2.35 4.81
CA GLU A 4 22.39 -2.51 6.28
C GLU A 4 21.24 -1.83 7.07
N ARG A 5 20.50 -0.89 6.45
CA ARG A 5 19.34 -0.23 7.05
C ARG A 5 18.09 -1.14 7.06
N LEU A 6 17.82 -1.86 5.97
CA LEU A 6 16.64 -2.74 5.85
C LEU A 6 16.73 -3.99 6.74
N ASP A 7 17.93 -4.28 7.25
CA ASP A 7 18.19 -5.34 8.24
C ASP A 7 17.76 -4.97 9.67
N LYS A 8 17.26 -3.75 9.89
CA LYS A 8 16.91 -3.23 11.21
C LYS A 8 15.43 -2.97 11.43
N VAL A 9 14.62 -3.16 10.41
CA VAL A 9 13.18 -2.87 10.41
C VAL A 9 12.41 -4.17 10.29
N ASP A 10 11.19 -4.17 10.80
CA ASP A 10 10.32 -5.34 10.77
C ASP A 10 9.98 -5.72 9.32
N ARG A 11 9.69 -7.01 9.12
CA ARG A 11 9.49 -7.58 7.79
C ARG A 11 8.14 -8.24 7.68
N ILE A 12 7.51 -8.09 6.54
CA ILE A 12 6.32 -8.84 6.16
C ILE A 12 6.70 -9.73 4.99
N LEU A 13 6.51 -11.04 5.13
CA LEU A 13 6.67 -12.02 4.06
C LEU A 13 5.31 -12.25 3.42
N LEU A 14 5.22 -11.98 2.12
CA LEU A 14 4.02 -12.17 1.32
C LEU A 14 4.37 -12.97 0.07
N SER A 15 3.77 -14.16 -0.07
CA SER A 15 3.97 -14.98 -1.27
C SER A 15 3.24 -14.37 -2.48
N ALA A 16 3.60 -14.81 -3.69
CA ALA A 16 2.94 -14.35 -4.91
C ALA A 16 1.46 -14.74 -4.95
N GLU A 17 1.13 -15.92 -4.41
CA GLU A 17 -0.23 -16.42 -4.30
C GLU A 17 -1.03 -15.62 -3.27
N ASP A 18 -0.47 -15.44 -2.07
CA ASP A 18 -1.09 -14.63 -1.01
C ASP A 18 -1.32 -13.18 -1.48
N SER A 19 -0.40 -12.62 -2.27
CA SER A 19 -0.57 -11.28 -2.85
C SER A 19 -1.76 -11.18 -3.80
N LYS A 20 -2.05 -12.21 -4.60
CA LYS A 20 -3.24 -12.22 -5.46
C LYS A 20 -4.51 -12.35 -4.64
N HIS A 21 -4.49 -13.25 -3.66
CA HIS A 21 -5.62 -13.43 -2.75
C HIS A 21 -5.88 -12.16 -1.92
N LEU A 22 -4.86 -11.35 -1.63
CA LEU A 22 -5.02 -10.06 -0.97
C LEU A 22 -5.84 -9.09 -1.82
N ASP A 23 -5.56 -9.01 -3.13
CA ASP A 23 -6.29 -8.15 -4.04
C ASP A 23 -7.76 -8.59 -4.14
N ASP A 24 -8.00 -9.90 -4.26
CA ASP A 24 -9.36 -10.47 -4.26
C ASP A 24 -10.08 -10.23 -2.93
N TRP A 25 -9.40 -10.44 -1.80
CA TRP A 25 -9.93 -10.16 -0.47
C TRP A 25 -10.31 -8.69 -0.33
N TRP A 26 -9.43 -7.79 -0.77
CA TRP A 26 -9.63 -6.35 -0.72
C TRP A 26 -10.84 -5.89 -1.54
N LEU A 27 -11.07 -6.48 -2.70
CA LEU A 27 -12.27 -6.20 -3.52
C LEU A 27 -13.56 -6.69 -2.84
N ASN A 28 -13.51 -7.80 -2.12
CA ASN A 28 -14.70 -8.48 -1.57
C ASN A 28 -15.05 -8.11 -0.13
N ILE A 29 -14.11 -7.53 0.62
CA ILE A 29 -14.33 -7.00 1.97
C ILE A 29 -14.99 -5.60 1.93
N HIS A 30 -15.30 -5.06 0.74
CA HIS A 30 -15.68 -3.66 0.53
C HIS A 30 -17.09 -3.46 -0.04
N GLU A 31 -18.09 -3.39 0.84
CA GLU A 31 -19.25 -2.51 0.61
C GLU A 31 -19.06 -1.22 1.40
N GLY A 32 -18.31 -0.27 0.85
CA GLY A 32 -18.21 1.09 1.39
C GLY A 32 -17.01 1.36 2.30
N ALA A 33 -16.03 2.03 1.70
CA ALA A 33 -15.01 2.93 2.24
C ALA A 33 -14.56 2.77 3.72
N PHE A 34 -13.25 2.51 3.87
CA PHE A 34 -12.32 3.17 4.79
C PHE A 34 -12.99 3.94 5.93
N ASN A 35 -12.87 3.48 7.18
CA ASN A 35 -13.29 4.30 8.31
C ASN A 35 -12.18 4.64 9.29
N ASP A 36 -11.01 3.99 9.25
CA ASP A 36 -9.81 4.40 9.99
C ASP A 36 -8.63 3.51 9.54
N PHE A 37 -7.69 4.04 8.76
CA PHE A 37 -6.48 3.29 8.45
C PHE A 37 -5.54 3.32 9.65
N ARG A 38 -5.45 2.20 10.36
CA ARG A 38 -4.54 2.01 11.50
C ARG A 38 -3.50 0.98 11.11
N PRO A 39 -2.38 1.40 10.49
CA PRO A 39 -1.39 0.45 10.02
C PRO A 39 -0.83 -0.36 11.20
N VAL A 40 -0.68 -1.67 11.00
CA VAL A 40 -0.09 -2.55 12.02
C VAL A 40 1.37 -2.19 12.28
N LEU A 41 2.05 -1.67 11.26
CA LEU A 41 3.43 -1.22 11.31
C LEU A 41 3.54 0.20 10.74
N GLU A 42 4.27 1.07 11.44
CA GLU A 42 4.60 2.41 10.94
C GLU A 42 5.85 2.41 10.06
N GLU A 43 6.74 1.44 10.21
CA GLU A 43 7.96 1.31 9.41
C GLU A 43 8.27 -0.17 9.20
N GLY A 44 8.59 -0.57 7.96
CA GLY A 44 8.88 -1.97 7.67
C GLY A 44 9.29 -2.22 6.23
N VAL A 45 9.53 -3.50 5.93
CA VAL A 45 9.82 -3.99 4.58
C VAL A 45 8.84 -5.10 4.23
N ILE A 46 8.12 -4.94 3.14
CA ILE A 46 7.32 -6.00 2.54
C ILE A 46 8.22 -6.71 1.52
N LEU A 47 8.41 -8.01 1.74
CA LEU A 47 9.11 -8.92 0.85
C LEU A 47 8.04 -9.68 0.06
N GLN A 48 7.82 -9.24 -1.17
CA GLN A 48 6.81 -9.81 -2.04
C GLN A 48 7.48 -10.74 -3.06
N GLU A 49 7.11 -12.02 -3.00
CA GLU A 49 7.42 -12.94 -4.09
C GLU A 49 6.58 -12.55 -5.30
N LEU A 50 7.23 -12.42 -6.47
CA LEU A 50 6.52 -12.19 -7.72
C LEU A 50 6.21 -13.55 -8.36
N ASP A 51 4.99 -13.70 -8.88
CA ASP A 51 4.64 -14.88 -9.66
C ASP A 51 5.54 -14.95 -10.91
N PRO A 52 6.34 -16.01 -11.08
CA PRO A 52 7.23 -16.15 -12.23
C PRO A 52 6.48 -16.20 -13.57
N ASN A 53 5.17 -16.48 -13.55
CA ASN A 53 4.29 -16.52 -14.72
C ASN A 53 3.51 -15.21 -14.95
N MET A 54 3.67 -14.19 -14.10
CA MET A 54 3.02 -12.91 -14.26
C MET A 54 3.52 -12.22 -15.54
N LYS A 55 2.76 -12.39 -16.62
CA LYS A 55 2.95 -11.67 -17.88
C LYS A 55 2.45 -10.23 -17.68
N TYR A 56 3.26 -9.40 -17.05
CA TYR A 56 3.21 -7.98 -17.40
C TYR A 56 3.36 -7.90 -18.93
N ASP A 57 2.56 -7.03 -19.57
CA ASP A 57 2.55 -6.87 -21.03
C ASP A 57 3.97 -7.02 -21.57
N GLN A 58 4.21 -8.14 -22.27
CA GLN A 58 5.56 -8.64 -22.53
C GLN A 58 6.36 -7.62 -23.34
N ALA A 59 5.70 -6.69 -24.03
CA ALA A 59 6.33 -5.57 -24.71
C ALA A 59 6.95 -4.55 -23.73
N PHE A 60 6.25 -4.19 -22.65
CA PHE A 60 6.70 -3.19 -21.67
C PHE A 60 7.86 -3.71 -20.81
N VAL A 61 7.78 -4.94 -20.32
CA VAL A 61 8.80 -5.55 -19.45
C VAL A 61 10.08 -5.92 -20.21
N LYS A 62 9.95 -6.35 -21.47
CA LYS A 62 11.09 -6.69 -22.33
C LYS A 62 11.80 -5.46 -22.89
N ALA A 63 11.08 -4.36 -23.11
CA ALA A 63 11.67 -3.08 -23.54
C ALA A 63 12.49 -2.39 -22.43
N GLN A 64 12.23 -2.69 -21.16
CA GLN A 64 12.82 -2.02 -20.00
C GLN A 64 13.78 -2.89 -19.18
N GLY A 65 14.10 -4.11 -19.66
CA GLY A 65 15.03 -5.02 -18.96
C GLY A 65 14.57 -5.39 -17.54
N LEU A 66 13.26 -5.42 -17.30
CA LEU A 66 12.68 -5.80 -16.01
C LEU A 66 12.60 -7.34 -15.94
N THR A 67 13.29 -7.95 -14.98
CA THR A 67 13.18 -9.39 -14.71
C THR A 67 12.26 -9.64 -13.51
N PRO A 68 11.57 -10.80 -13.46
CA PRO A 68 10.71 -11.19 -12.36
C PRO A 68 11.56 -11.64 -11.18
N GLN A 69 11.95 -10.72 -10.30
CA GLN A 69 12.57 -11.07 -9.02
C GLN A 69 12.06 -10.15 -7.91
N LEU A 70 11.87 -10.76 -6.74
CA LEU A 70 11.40 -10.22 -5.46
C LEU A 70 11.36 -8.69 -5.41
N HIS A 71 10.15 -8.14 -5.22
CA HIS A 71 9.99 -6.73 -4.92
C HIS A 71 10.17 -6.54 -3.42
N LEU A 72 11.18 -5.76 -3.05
CA LEU A 72 11.31 -5.27 -1.69
C LEU A 72 10.71 -3.88 -1.66
N LEU A 73 9.69 -3.71 -0.82
CA LEU A 73 9.03 -2.45 -0.61
C LEU A 73 9.33 -2.00 0.82
N TYR A 74 10.21 -1.02 0.96
CA TYR A 74 10.37 -0.31 2.22
C TYR A 74 9.28 0.75 2.32
N PHE A 75 8.66 0.86 3.49
CA PHE A 75 7.67 1.89 3.78
C PHE A 75 7.94 2.53 5.14
N LYS A 76 7.55 3.80 5.26
CA LYS A 76 7.57 4.54 6.51
C LYS A 76 6.43 5.56 6.57
N GLN A 77 5.55 5.40 7.55
CA GLN A 77 4.55 6.37 7.93
C GLN A 77 5.26 7.64 8.42
N LEU A 78 4.93 8.77 7.79
CA LEU A 78 5.49 10.08 8.15
C LEU A 78 4.56 10.82 9.11
N ASP A 79 3.25 10.66 8.91
CA ASP A 79 2.14 11.16 9.74
C ASP A 79 0.86 10.40 9.36
N ASP A 80 -0.29 10.76 9.92
CA ASP A 80 -1.58 10.08 9.72
C ASP A 80 -2.02 9.91 8.25
N VAL A 81 -1.52 10.74 7.33
CA VAL A 81 -1.99 10.76 5.94
C VAL A 81 -0.88 10.53 4.92
N ARG A 82 0.40 10.54 5.32
CA ARG A 82 1.54 10.38 4.41
C ARG A 82 2.39 9.16 4.71
N VAL A 83 2.74 8.42 3.66
CA VAL A 83 3.72 7.33 3.69
C VAL A 83 4.80 7.55 2.64
N TYR A 84 6.03 7.34 3.06
CA TYR A 84 7.20 7.25 2.19
C TYR A 84 7.43 5.80 1.77
N TYR A 85 7.79 5.61 0.50
CA TYR A 85 8.13 4.32 -0.08
C TYR A 85 9.48 4.35 -0.76
N GLU A 86 10.20 3.25 -0.68
CA GLU A 86 11.33 2.91 -1.56
C GLU A 86 11.12 1.49 -2.10
N ILE A 87 11.26 1.34 -3.42
CA ILE A 87 10.97 0.12 -4.15
C ILE A 87 12.26 -0.40 -4.77
N TYR A 88 12.50 -1.69 -4.56
CA TYR A 88 13.69 -2.37 -5.00
C TYR A 88 13.34 -3.64 -5.76
N ARG A 89 14.15 -4.00 -6.75
CA ARG A 89 14.19 -5.35 -7.33
C ARG A 89 15.43 -6.09 -6.88
N SER A 90 15.30 -7.39 -6.62
CA SER A 90 16.45 -8.28 -6.54
C SER A 90 17.08 -8.45 -7.93
N ILE A 91 18.41 -8.42 -8.00
CA ILE A 91 19.20 -8.65 -9.23
C ILE A 91 20.23 -9.78 -9.05
N GLY A 92 20.26 -10.43 -7.89
CA GLY A 92 21.18 -11.52 -7.57
C GLY A 92 21.18 -11.85 -6.08
N GLU A 93 21.98 -12.84 -5.67
CA GLU A 93 22.10 -13.21 -4.25
C GLU A 93 22.56 -12.01 -3.42
N ASN A 94 21.66 -11.51 -2.56
CA ASN A 94 21.85 -10.34 -1.71
C ASN A 94 22.15 -9.03 -2.47
N GLN A 95 21.82 -8.95 -3.74
CA GLN A 95 21.95 -7.73 -4.53
C GLN A 95 20.58 -7.20 -4.93
N VAL A 96 20.34 -5.93 -4.60
CA VAL A 96 19.13 -5.22 -4.99
C VAL A 96 19.46 -3.95 -5.76
N GLU A 97 18.56 -3.60 -6.66
CA GLU A 97 18.57 -2.36 -7.42
C GLU A 97 17.37 -1.50 -7.01
N HIS A 98 17.63 -0.22 -6.78
CA HIS A 98 16.62 0.78 -6.48
C HIS A 98 15.85 1.16 -7.75
N ILE A 99 14.53 1.03 -7.70
CA ILE A 99 13.60 1.33 -8.80
C ILE A 99 13.04 2.74 -8.63
N LEU A 100 12.39 2.98 -7.49
CA LEU A 100 11.57 4.17 -7.29
C LEU A 100 11.49 4.49 -5.81
N GLU A 101 11.49 5.77 -5.48
CA GLU A 101 11.08 6.26 -4.16
C GLU A 101 10.05 7.38 -4.34
N GLY A 102 9.21 7.58 -3.33
CA GLY A 102 8.20 8.63 -3.37
C GLY A 102 7.41 8.73 -2.06
N ILE A 103 6.72 9.86 -1.89
CA ILE A 103 5.79 10.09 -0.79
C ILE A 103 4.38 10.08 -1.37
N LYS A 104 3.47 9.34 -0.72
CA LYS A 104 2.06 9.30 -1.06
C LYS A 104 1.24 9.88 0.08
N ASN A 105 0.27 10.73 -0.28
CA ASN A 105 -0.78 11.20 0.61
C ASN A 105 -2.06 10.36 0.36
N TYR A 106 -2.64 9.75 1.38
CA TYR A 106 -3.88 8.97 1.27
C TYR A 106 -5.15 9.83 1.35
N ALA A 107 -5.08 10.97 2.03
CA ALA A 107 -6.23 11.87 2.22
C ALA A 107 -6.53 12.69 0.94
N GLU A 108 -5.50 12.97 0.17
CA GLU A 108 -5.62 13.62 -1.14
C GLU A 108 -5.36 12.58 -2.22
N LEU A 109 -6.34 12.30 -3.08
CA LEU A 109 -6.17 11.51 -4.31
C LEU A 109 -5.15 12.11 -5.31
N LYS A 110 -4.38 13.13 -4.90
CA LYS A 110 -3.29 13.76 -5.64
C LYS A 110 -1.96 13.40 -4.99
N SER A 111 -1.19 12.54 -5.65
CA SER A 111 0.15 12.17 -5.23
C SER A 111 1.12 13.32 -5.50
N ASN A 112 1.61 14.01 -4.47
CA ASN A 112 2.80 14.86 -4.62
C ASN A 112 4.03 13.96 -4.73
N LEU A 113 4.23 13.41 -5.93
CA LEU A 113 5.34 12.49 -6.20
C LEU A 113 6.62 13.29 -6.44
N THR A 114 7.57 13.19 -5.52
CA THR A 114 8.97 13.49 -5.80
C THR A 114 9.59 12.23 -6.38
N ILE A 115 9.59 12.10 -7.72
CA ILE A 115 10.29 11.01 -8.40
C ILE A 115 11.79 11.29 -8.28
N ASN A 116 12.55 10.35 -7.73
CA ASN A 116 14.00 10.39 -7.86
C ASN A 116 14.37 10.20 -9.34
N THR A 117 14.95 11.23 -9.94
CA THR A 117 15.38 11.26 -11.35
C THR A 117 16.57 10.34 -11.65
N ASN A 118 17.14 9.67 -10.65
CA ASN A 118 18.15 8.62 -10.85
C ASN A 118 17.54 7.26 -11.24
N ASN A 119 16.31 7.28 -11.77
CA ASN A 119 15.62 6.11 -12.28
C ASN A 119 16.41 5.58 -13.49
N ARG A 120 17.10 4.46 -13.33
CA ARG A 120 17.88 3.80 -14.41
C ARG A 120 17.01 3.02 -15.40
N ILE A 121 15.68 3.16 -15.30
CA ILE A 121 14.69 2.28 -15.93
C ILE A 121 13.76 3.09 -16.88
N ASP A 122 14.16 4.30 -17.29
CA ASP A 122 13.43 5.16 -18.26
C ASP A 122 11.89 5.26 -18.03
N LEU A 123 11.46 5.14 -16.77
CA LEU A 123 10.05 5.17 -16.39
C LEU A 123 9.52 6.59 -16.54
N LYS A 124 8.58 6.78 -17.47
CA LYS A 124 7.83 8.04 -17.59
C LYS A 124 7.16 8.37 -16.26
N LYS A 125 7.15 9.66 -15.90
CA LYS A 125 6.58 10.17 -14.65
C LYS A 125 5.16 9.66 -14.38
N GLU A 126 4.31 9.64 -15.40
CA GLU A 126 2.92 9.16 -15.32
C GLU A 126 2.83 7.69 -14.90
N HIS A 127 3.67 6.83 -15.48
CA HIS A 127 3.68 5.40 -15.14
C HIS A 127 4.22 5.16 -13.71
N ALA A 128 5.22 5.93 -13.28
CA ALA A 128 5.74 5.85 -11.92
C ALA A 128 4.68 6.23 -10.87
N VAL A 129 3.83 7.23 -11.18
CA VAL A 129 2.70 7.63 -10.32
C VAL A 129 1.69 6.50 -10.20
N HIS A 130 1.23 5.93 -11.32
CA HIS A 130 0.28 4.81 -11.31
C HIS A 130 0.82 3.59 -10.58
N TYR A 131 2.11 3.29 -10.76
CA TYR A 131 2.77 2.19 -10.07
C TYR A 131 2.81 2.42 -8.55
N LEU A 132 3.13 3.65 -8.11
CA LEU A 132 3.11 3.98 -6.69
C LEU A 132 1.69 3.89 -6.10
N ASP A 133 0.66 4.29 -6.85
CA ASP A 133 -0.74 4.19 -6.43
C ASP A 133 -1.19 2.73 -6.25
N ALA A 134 -0.77 1.83 -7.15
CA ALA A 134 -1.02 0.39 -7.02
C ALA A 134 -0.35 -0.18 -5.77
N ILE A 135 0.94 0.11 -5.57
CA ILE A 135 1.70 -0.30 -4.38
C ILE A 135 1.06 0.21 -3.09
N THR A 136 0.64 1.48 -3.10
CA THR A 136 -0.02 2.12 -1.98
C THR A 136 -1.32 1.39 -1.63
N SER A 137 -2.09 1.00 -2.63
CA SER A 137 -3.35 0.27 -2.45
C SER A 137 -3.10 -1.12 -1.87
N SER A 138 -2.12 -1.87 -2.38
CA SER A 138 -1.75 -3.18 -1.85
C SER A 138 -1.17 -3.09 -0.43
N HIS A 139 -0.37 -2.08 -0.12
CA HIS A 139 0.13 -1.82 1.24
C HIS A 139 -1.03 -1.57 2.21
N ILE A 140 -2.00 -0.73 1.82
CA ILE A 140 -3.19 -0.50 2.62
C ILE A 140 -3.95 -1.80 2.87
N ALA A 141 -4.21 -2.55 1.80
CA ALA A 141 -4.96 -3.80 1.88
C ALA A 141 -4.27 -4.76 2.86
N LEU A 142 -2.95 -4.89 2.75
CA LEU A 142 -2.14 -5.74 3.61
C LEU A 142 -2.23 -5.31 5.09
N MET A 143 -2.10 -4.02 5.37
CA MET A 143 -2.20 -3.51 6.74
C MET A 143 -3.59 -3.74 7.34
N ASN A 144 -4.66 -3.57 6.56
CA ASN A 144 -6.02 -3.87 7.00
C ASN A 144 -6.22 -5.36 7.24
N TYR A 145 -5.70 -6.21 6.35
CA TYR A 145 -5.75 -7.66 6.52
C TYR A 145 -5.05 -8.08 7.82
N MET A 146 -3.84 -7.55 8.05
CA MET A 146 -3.07 -7.83 9.25
C MET A 146 -3.73 -7.30 10.52
N GLU A 147 -4.43 -6.17 10.45
CA GLU A 147 -5.21 -5.64 11.57
C GLU A 147 -6.38 -6.58 11.90
N LEU A 148 -7.17 -6.95 10.89
CA LEU A 148 -8.38 -7.75 11.06
C LEU A 148 -8.08 -9.16 11.59
N TYR A 149 -6.98 -9.76 11.11
CA TYR A 149 -6.62 -11.15 11.44
C TYR A 149 -5.42 -11.26 12.38
N ARG A 150 -5.08 -10.19 13.12
CA ARG A 150 -3.93 -10.16 14.05
C ARG A 150 -3.95 -11.31 15.07
N ASP A 151 -5.15 -11.66 15.53
CA ASP A 151 -5.34 -12.71 16.56
C ASP A 151 -5.55 -14.11 15.96
N VAL A 152 -5.62 -14.23 14.62
CA VAL A 152 -5.79 -15.49 13.90
C VAL A 152 -4.43 -15.97 13.39
N LYS A 153 -3.76 -16.80 14.19
CA LYS A 153 -2.37 -17.24 13.94
C LYS A 153 -2.17 -17.95 12.60
N GLU A 154 -3.19 -18.62 12.09
CA GLU A 154 -3.17 -19.30 10.79
C GLU A 154 -3.06 -18.31 9.63
N ARG A 155 -3.52 -17.06 9.82
CA ARG A 155 -3.51 -15.99 8.82
C ARG A 155 -2.38 -15.01 9.02
N VAL A 156 -2.12 -14.61 10.26
CA VAL A 156 -1.03 -13.70 10.61
C VAL A 156 -0.24 -14.30 11.75
N SER A 157 0.97 -14.75 11.46
CA SER A 157 1.91 -15.19 12.49
C SER A 157 3.16 -14.33 12.47
N PHE A 158 3.90 -14.31 13.57
CA PHE A 158 5.14 -13.57 13.65
C PHE A 158 6.18 -14.29 14.48
N GLU A 159 7.44 -14.09 14.13
CA GLU A 159 8.58 -14.56 14.90
C GLU A 159 9.53 -13.39 15.21
N THR A 160 10.15 -13.44 16.39
CA THR A 160 11.19 -12.48 16.75
C THR A 160 12.56 -13.03 16.36
N VAL A 161 13.21 -12.38 15.41
CA VAL A 161 14.57 -12.70 14.97
C VAL A 161 15.57 -11.78 15.68
N ARG A 162 16.67 -12.36 16.19
CA ARG A 162 17.79 -11.61 16.77
C ARG A 162 19.01 -11.71 15.86
N LYS A 163 19.37 -10.62 15.20
CA LYS A 163 20.56 -10.56 14.34
C LYS A 163 21.74 -9.92 15.10
N LYS A 164 22.82 -10.68 15.30
CA LYS A 164 24.10 -10.15 15.84
C LYS A 164 24.95 -9.63 14.69
N VAL A 165 25.10 -8.31 14.57
CA VAL A 165 26.05 -7.72 13.61
C VAL A 165 27.35 -7.43 14.35
N THR A 166 28.36 -8.29 14.21
CA THR A 166 29.72 -7.99 14.69
C THR A 166 30.46 -7.12 13.67
N LYS A 167 30.64 -5.83 13.96
CA LYS A 167 31.56 -4.98 13.17
C LYS A 167 33.00 -5.13 13.68
N LYS A 168 33.93 -5.45 12.79
CA LYS A 168 35.37 -5.36 13.06
C LYS A 168 35.79 -3.88 13.04
N THR A 169 36.43 -3.39 14.09
CA THR A 169 37.06 -2.06 14.08
C THR A 169 38.42 -2.11 13.37
N LYS A 170 38.91 -0.97 12.86
CA LYS A 170 40.24 -0.81 12.24
C LYS A 170 41.40 -1.37 13.09
N ASN A 171 41.25 -1.47 14.42
CA ASN A 171 42.27 -2.00 15.34
C ASN A 171 42.00 -3.43 15.85
N GLY A 172 41.22 -4.25 15.14
CA GLY A 172 41.09 -5.70 15.41
C GLY A 172 40.30 -6.10 16.68
N LYS A 173 39.99 -5.17 17.60
CA LYS A 173 39.15 -5.46 18.77
C LYS A 173 37.67 -5.57 18.37
N LYS A 174 37.05 -6.73 18.65
CA LYS A 174 35.60 -6.94 18.46
C LYS A 174 34.84 -6.11 19.50
N ARG A 175 34.09 -5.11 19.07
CA ARG A 175 33.15 -4.40 19.95
C ARG A 175 31.90 -5.26 20.08
N ASN A 176 31.44 -5.51 21.31
CA ASN A 176 30.22 -6.26 21.56
C ASN A 176 29.01 -5.41 21.12
N THR A 177 28.53 -5.62 19.90
CA THR A 177 27.32 -4.95 19.40
C THR A 177 26.09 -5.64 19.97
N ARG A 178 25.15 -4.88 20.53
CA ARG A 178 23.86 -5.42 20.97
C ARG A 178 23.12 -6.02 19.76
N PRO A 179 22.51 -7.22 19.89
CA PRO A 179 21.74 -7.81 18.80
C PRO A 179 20.53 -6.94 18.48
N ILE A 180 20.24 -6.76 17.20
CA ILE A 180 19.04 -6.07 16.75
C ILE A 180 17.88 -7.07 16.84
N LYS A 181 16.79 -6.65 17.49
CA LYS A 181 15.54 -7.40 17.58
C LYS A 181 14.66 -6.93 16.43
N MET A 182 14.24 -7.86 15.58
CA MET A 182 13.37 -7.63 14.42
C MET A 182 12.21 -8.63 14.49
N VAL A 183 11.02 -8.20 14.09
CA VAL A 183 9.85 -9.06 13.95
C VAL A 183 9.66 -9.39 12.48
N VAL A 184 9.47 -10.68 12.18
CA VAL A 184 9.15 -11.17 10.85
C VAL A 184 7.71 -11.68 10.90
N TYR A 185 6.82 -11.02 10.16
CA TYR A 185 5.43 -11.39 9.98
C TYR A 185 5.30 -12.31 8.78
N ASN A 186 4.63 -13.45 8.97
CA ASN A 186 4.22 -14.35 7.91
C ASN A 186 2.72 -14.17 7.70
N VAL A 187 2.35 -13.66 6.52
CA VAL A 187 0.95 -13.42 6.17
C VAL A 187 0.48 -14.50 5.21
N LYS A 188 -0.62 -15.15 5.57
CA LYS A 188 -1.29 -16.19 4.80
C LYS A 188 -2.73 -15.80 4.53
N ILE A 189 -3.09 -15.84 3.25
CA ILE A 189 -4.36 -15.34 2.75
C ILE A 189 -5.06 -16.49 2.03
N PRO A 190 -6.02 -17.16 2.69
CA PRO A 190 -6.72 -18.27 2.08
C PRO A 190 -7.63 -17.78 0.96
N LEU A 191 -7.85 -18.63 -0.06
CA LEU A 191 -8.80 -18.38 -1.15
C LEU A 191 -10.28 -18.46 -0.69
N THR A 192 -10.53 -18.66 0.60
CA THR A 192 -11.90 -18.76 1.12
C THR A 192 -12.63 -17.42 0.95
N PRO A 193 -13.89 -17.45 0.48
CA PRO A 193 -14.67 -16.23 0.34
C PRO A 193 -14.83 -15.54 1.69
N VAL A 194 -14.80 -14.21 1.65
CA VAL A 194 -15.05 -13.36 2.81
C VAL A 194 -16.46 -13.66 3.31
N THR A 195 -16.58 -14.06 4.57
CA THR A 195 -17.86 -14.31 5.23
C THR A 195 -18.57 -12.98 5.53
N ASP A 196 -19.90 -13.00 5.66
CA ASP A 196 -20.66 -11.79 6.00
C ASP A 196 -20.32 -11.25 7.40
N GLU A 197 -19.78 -12.10 8.28
CA GLU A 197 -19.28 -11.71 9.61
C GLU A 197 -17.93 -10.96 9.51
N GLU A 198 -17.08 -11.33 8.56
CA GLU A 198 -15.82 -10.63 8.27
C GLU A 198 -16.04 -9.32 7.51
N ARG A 199 -17.15 -9.22 6.75
CA ARG A 199 -17.53 -7.97 6.07
C ARG A 199 -17.84 -6.89 7.10
N ARG A 200 -16.97 -5.88 7.18
CA ARG A 200 -17.23 -4.69 7.99
C ARG A 200 -18.47 -3.98 7.42
N ALA A 201 -19.51 -3.84 8.24
CA ALA A 201 -20.66 -3.02 7.86
C ALA A 201 -20.20 -1.59 7.55
N TYR A 202 -20.70 -1.03 6.44
CA TYR A 202 -20.42 0.35 6.06
C TYR A 202 -20.73 1.31 7.22
N GLN A 203 -19.70 1.92 7.80
CA GLN A 203 -19.88 3.10 8.62
C GLN A 203 -19.81 4.33 7.70
N ARG A 204 -20.86 5.14 7.74
CA ARG A 204 -20.97 6.32 6.88
C ARG A 204 -20.03 7.42 7.41
N MET A 205 -18.88 7.63 6.76
CA MET A 205 -17.87 8.64 7.15
C MET A 205 -18.40 10.06 7.32
N LYS A 206 -19.43 10.44 6.56
CA LYS A 206 -20.12 11.73 6.71
C LYS A 206 -21.60 11.51 6.77
N GLU A 207 -22.21 11.94 7.86
CA GLU A 207 -23.65 11.84 8.05
C GLU A 207 -24.40 12.59 6.95
N ALA A 208 -23.81 13.66 6.41
CA ALA A 208 -24.32 14.41 5.27
C ALA A 208 -23.21 14.98 4.36
N TRP A 209 -23.55 15.26 3.10
CA TRP A 209 -22.69 15.98 2.15
C TRP A 209 -23.50 16.85 1.19
N THR A 210 -22.91 17.97 0.78
CA THR A 210 -23.52 18.91 -0.16
C THR A 210 -23.35 18.44 -1.60
N VAL A 211 -24.45 18.35 -2.34
CA VAL A 211 -24.47 18.10 -3.78
C VAL A 211 -24.60 19.44 -4.50
N ARG A 212 -23.67 19.74 -5.41
CA ARG A 212 -23.72 20.96 -6.23
C ARG A 212 -24.88 20.87 -7.24
N GLY A 213 -25.51 22.00 -7.52
CA GLY A 213 -26.52 22.10 -8.56
C GLY A 213 -25.94 21.80 -9.95
N HIS A 214 -26.70 21.10 -10.78
CA HIS A 214 -26.26 20.69 -12.13
C HIS A 214 -27.44 20.51 -13.09
N TRP A 215 -27.16 20.60 -14.39
CA TRP A 215 -28.13 20.24 -15.43
C TRP A 215 -28.27 18.73 -15.53
N ARG A 216 -29.51 18.23 -15.55
CA ARG A 216 -29.83 16.83 -15.81
C ARG A 216 -30.73 16.71 -17.03
N THR A 217 -30.37 15.81 -17.93
CA THR A 217 -31.22 15.41 -19.07
C THR A 217 -32.08 14.22 -18.67
N LEU A 218 -33.40 14.33 -18.85
CA LEU A 218 -34.35 13.25 -18.61
C LEU A 218 -34.38 12.27 -19.79
N PRO A 219 -34.86 11.02 -19.62
CA PRO A 219 -35.01 10.06 -20.73
C PRO A 219 -35.87 10.59 -21.89
N SER A 220 -36.76 11.56 -21.62
CA SER A 220 -37.57 12.26 -22.62
C SER A 220 -36.81 13.36 -23.39
N GLY A 221 -35.50 13.54 -23.15
CA GLY A 221 -34.66 14.57 -23.79
C GLY A 221 -34.73 15.97 -23.15
N LYS A 222 -35.69 16.22 -22.24
CA LYS A 222 -35.84 17.51 -21.55
C LYS A 222 -34.70 17.76 -20.56
N LYS A 223 -34.09 18.95 -20.62
CA LYS A 223 -33.07 19.40 -19.64
C LYS A 223 -33.74 20.10 -18.47
N THR A 224 -33.32 19.75 -17.25
CA THR A 224 -33.85 20.31 -16.00
C THR A 224 -32.69 20.66 -15.07
N TRP A 225 -32.73 21.83 -14.43
CA TRP A 225 -31.72 22.23 -13.45
C TRP A 225 -32.04 21.58 -12.10
N VAL A 226 -31.12 20.78 -11.59
CA VAL A 226 -31.19 20.21 -10.24
C VAL A 226 -30.54 21.20 -9.29
N LYS A 227 -31.30 21.73 -8.32
CA LYS A 227 -30.77 22.65 -7.31
C LYS A 227 -29.77 21.93 -6.40
N ALA A 228 -28.81 22.70 -5.87
CA ALA A 228 -27.92 22.21 -4.84
C ALA A 228 -28.73 21.73 -3.64
N HIS A 229 -28.37 20.58 -3.08
CA HIS A 229 -29.09 19.98 -1.96
C HIS A 229 -28.14 19.13 -1.13
N VAL A 230 -28.52 18.85 0.12
CA VAL A 230 -27.75 17.99 1.02
C VAL A 230 -28.29 16.56 0.91
N LYS A 231 -27.39 15.59 0.75
CA LYS A 231 -27.69 14.15 0.86
C LYS A 231 -27.17 13.64 2.20
N GLY A 232 -27.91 12.71 2.82
CA GLY A 232 -27.63 12.20 4.16
C GLY A 232 -28.55 12.80 5.23
N ASN A 233 -28.09 12.84 6.48
CA ASN A 233 -28.79 13.42 7.63
C ASN A 233 -28.81 14.96 7.52
N LYS A 234 -29.93 15.47 7.00
CA LYS A 234 -30.11 16.87 6.60
C LYS A 234 -30.07 17.87 7.76
N GLU A 235 -30.13 17.41 9.00
CA GLU A 235 -30.15 18.26 10.19
C GLU A 235 -28.74 18.77 10.57
N LYS A 236 -27.68 18.16 10.03
CA LYS A 236 -26.31 18.43 10.47
C LYS A 236 -25.49 19.33 9.56
N ILE A 237 -25.95 19.59 8.33
CA ILE A 237 -25.22 20.41 7.34
C ILE A 237 -26.23 21.19 6.50
N GLU A 238 -26.01 22.50 6.36
CA GLU A 238 -26.75 23.34 5.43
C GLU A 238 -26.17 23.27 4.00
N PRO A 239 -27.01 23.33 2.95
CA PRO A 239 -26.52 23.33 1.58
C PRO A 239 -25.72 24.60 1.28
N ASN A 240 -24.55 24.45 0.63
CA ASN A 240 -23.83 25.60 0.08
C ASN A 240 -24.67 26.27 -1.01
N THR A 241 -24.92 27.57 -0.83
CA THR A 241 -25.59 28.40 -1.83
C THR A 241 -24.53 28.95 -2.79
N TYR A 242 -24.59 28.54 -4.05
CA TYR A 242 -23.69 29.02 -5.09
C TYR A 242 -24.44 30.06 -5.92
N HIS A 243 -23.90 31.28 -5.98
CA HIS A 243 -24.37 32.32 -6.88
C HIS A 243 -23.70 32.14 -8.25
N PHE A 244 -24.49 32.17 -9.32
CA PHE A 244 -24.07 32.12 -10.72
C PHE A 244 -24.61 33.34 -11.43
#